data_AF-A0A8S2SRH4-F1
#
_entry.id   AF-A0A8S2SRH4-F1
#
_cell.length_a   1.000
_cell.length_b   1.000
_cell.length_c   1.000
_cell.angle_alpha   90.00
_cell.angle_beta   90.00
_cell.angle_gamma   90.00
#
_symmetry.space_group_name_H-M   'P 1'
#
loop_
_entity.id
_entity.type
_entity.pdbx_description
1 polymer ?
#
loop_
_entity_poly.entity_id
_entity_poly.type
_entity_poly.pdbx_seq_one_letter_code
_entity_poly.pdbx_strand_id
1 'polypeptide(L)'
;MTENEISIKRGGGFMGVFGPRIDSIAREVATAAGVTIVPSSPYHITLLTKDELRQLSLDSSNKIDRLNENAATIDTRNILSLGVGGHPNGVCWVVIIWNAGNIFRKKYGLPCKQFHITLSDHDDHTLDKSLHSLHTTISIDTLDLNTLDHLVLYSNLSDQYDQAFIYAREMCIRFPDSEKSWLRLADITRRNEQYKLAMLAYARTMHHIDEQENEKIHDYCYKKILNCASMYTEWECLFGENELDQIPEELKMSLLTPWTQTMRQRFVNIYSDEQPQYQQLSREHLFVPFIDPRQRNGNLGN
;
A
#
# COMPACT_ATOMS: atom_id res chain seq x y z
N MET A 1 3.90 33.70 2.30
CA MET A 1 4.35 32.72 1.29
C MET A 1 4.87 31.53 2.06
N THR A 2 4.19 30.39 1.95
CA THR A 2 4.42 29.21 2.79
C THR A 2 5.69 28.50 2.36
N GLU A 3 6.67 28.41 3.27
CA GLU A 3 7.99 27.78 3.08
C GLU A 3 7.95 26.26 2.76
N ASN A 4 6.77 25.66 2.54
CA ASN A 4 6.56 24.22 2.33
C ASN A 4 5.96 23.85 0.97
N GLU A 5 5.88 24.78 0.02
CA GLU A 5 5.18 24.53 -1.23
C GLU A 5 5.98 23.63 -2.19
N ILE A 6 5.46 22.44 -2.45
CA ILE A 6 5.95 21.54 -3.51
C ILE A 6 5.24 21.93 -4.81
N SER A 7 6.01 22.05 -5.89
CA SER A 7 5.50 22.32 -7.23
C SER A 7 5.88 21.20 -8.20
N ILE A 8 4.94 20.82 -9.06
CA ILE A 8 5.18 19.88 -10.15
C ILE A 8 5.20 20.68 -11.44
N LYS A 9 6.33 20.69 -12.13
CA LYS A 9 6.53 21.52 -13.33
C LYS A 9 7.37 20.81 -14.38
N ARG A 10 7.19 21.28 -15.62
CA ARG A 10 8.00 20.86 -16.76
C ARG A 10 9.23 21.76 -16.89
N GLY A 11 10.38 21.16 -17.16
CA GLY A 11 11.63 21.87 -17.42
C GLY A 11 12.63 20.98 -18.15
N GLY A 12 13.45 21.53 -19.04
CA GLY A 12 14.53 20.78 -19.70
C GLY A 12 14.10 19.52 -20.47
N GLY A 13 12.82 19.42 -20.85
CA GLY A 13 12.23 18.27 -21.53
C GLY A 13 11.64 17.18 -20.63
N PHE A 14 11.70 17.31 -19.30
CA PHE A 14 11.14 16.34 -18.35
C PHE A 14 10.11 17.00 -17.43
N MET A 15 9.38 16.19 -16.65
CA MET A 15 8.48 16.68 -15.59
C MET A 15 9.05 16.28 -14.23
N GLY A 16 9.25 17.28 -13.36
CA GLY A 16 9.85 17.09 -12.05
C GLY A 16 9.02 17.70 -10.93
N VAL A 17 9.27 17.19 -9.73
CA VAL A 17 8.76 17.71 -8.47
C VAL A 17 9.87 18.50 -7.79
N PHE A 18 9.60 19.74 -7.43
CA PHE A 18 10.56 20.70 -6.89
C PHE A 18 9.97 21.45 -5.71
N GLY A 19 10.82 22.09 -4.91
CA GLY A 19 10.42 23.06 -3.90
C GLY A 19 11.16 22.85 -2.58
N PRO A 20 11.02 23.79 -1.63
CA PRO A 20 11.83 23.80 -0.41
C PRO A 20 11.70 22.52 0.41
N ARG A 21 10.54 21.86 0.40
CA ARG A 21 10.34 20.58 1.09
C ARG A 21 11.15 19.44 0.47
N ILE A 22 11.31 19.41 -0.86
CA ILE A 22 12.19 18.42 -1.54
C ILE A 22 13.65 18.70 -1.16
N ASP A 23 14.05 19.97 -1.12
CA ASP A 23 15.40 20.38 -0.71
C ASP A 23 15.66 20.07 0.78
N SER A 24 14.64 20.17 1.64
CA SER A 24 14.74 19.82 3.06
C SER A 24 14.95 18.32 3.24
N ILE A 25 14.11 17.50 2.60
CA ILE A 25 14.23 16.03 2.63
C ILE A 25 15.64 15.61 2.20
N ALA A 26 16.12 16.15 1.07
CA ALA A 26 17.45 15.81 0.56
C ALA A 26 18.56 16.15 1.56
N ARG A 27 18.55 17.36 2.12
CA ARG A 27 19.57 17.83 3.07
C ARG A 27 19.52 17.10 4.41
N GLU A 28 18.33 16.87 4.97
CA GLU A 28 18.15 16.17 6.24
C GLU A 28 18.68 14.73 6.14
N VAL A 29 18.27 14.01 5.10
CA VAL A 29 18.68 12.62 4.88
C VAL A 29 20.17 12.52 4.55
N ALA A 30 20.70 13.40 3.70
CA ALA A 30 22.13 13.45 3.40
C ALA A 30 22.97 13.72 4.66
N THR A 31 22.56 14.70 5.48
CA THR A 31 23.26 15.06 6.72
C THR A 31 23.25 13.91 7.71
N ALA A 32 22.09 13.26 7.91
CA ALA A 32 21.98 12.11 8.81
C ALA A 32 22.86 10.92 8.38
N ALA A 33 23.06 10.74 7.06
CA ALA A 33 23.92 9.70 6.50
C ALA A 33 25.39 10.10 6.36
N GLY A 34 25.78 11.33 6.74
CA GLY A 34 27.15 11.82 6.58
C GLY A 34 27.57 12.07 5.12
N VAL A 35 26.62 12.23 4.20
CA VAL A 35 26.89 12.56 2.80
C VAL A 35 27.15 14.06 2.68
N THR A 36 28.35 14.43 2.24
CA THR A 36 28.81 15.82 2.12
C THR A 36 28.73 16.38 0.70
N ILE A 37 28.32 15.55 -0.26
CA ILE A 37 28.20 15.94 -1.67
C ILE A 37 26.98 16.84 -1.83
N VAL A 38 27.16 17.98 -2.47
CA VAL A 38 26.10 18.93 -2.80
C VAL A 38 25.99 18.99 -4.32
N PRO A 39 24.82 18.73 -4.90
CA PRO A 39 24.67 18.77 -6.34
C PRO A 39 24.70 20.20 -6.86
N SER A 40 25.24 20.35 -8.06
CA SER A 40 25.29 21.57 -8.87
C SER A 40 23.93 22.04 -9.38
N SER A 41 22.90 21.19 -9.29
CA SER A 41 21.53 21.49 -9.71
C SER A 41 20.54 21.36 -8.55
N PRO A 42 19.39 22.07 -8.59
CA PRO A 42 18.37 21.95 -7.55
C PRO A 42 17.86 20.51 -7.38
N TYR A 43 17.59 20.12 -6.13
CA TYR A 43 17.01 18.82 -5.84
C TYR A 43 15.63 18.69 -6.47
N HIS A 44 15.36 17.52 -7.02
CA HIS A 44 14.09 17.22 -7.62
C HIS A 44 13.81 15.72 -7.65
N ILE A 45 12.54 15.37 -7.78
CA ILE A 45 12.10 14.02 -8.09
C ILE A 45 11.62 14.02 -9.54
N THR A 46 12.19 13.18 -10.41
CA THR A 46 11.73 13.07 -11.80
C THR A 46 10.43 12.26 -11.88
N LEU A 47 9.29 12.93 -12.08
CA LEU A 47 7.99 12.27 -12.29
C LEU A 47 7.91 11.58 -13.66
N LEU A 48 8.27 12.30 -14.73
CA LEU A 48 8.32 11.80 -16.11
C LEU A 48 9.68 12.10 -16.72
N THR A 49 10.33 11.12 -17.35
CA THR A 49 11.58 11.33 -18.08
C THR A 49 11.35 12.08 -19.39
N LYS A 50 12.44 12.49 -20.05
CA LYS A 50 12.35 13.16 -21.36
C LYS A 50 11.72 12.28 -22.42
N ASP A 51 12.04 10.99 -22.42
CA ASP A 51 11.54 10.06 -23.43
C ASP A 51 10.09 9.65 -23.16
N GLU A 52 9.72 9.45 -21.90
CA GLU A 52 8.31 9.23 -21.51
C GLU A 52 7.44 10.41 -21.92
N LEU A 53 7.90 11.64 -21.65
CA LEU A 53 7.15 12.84 -22.01
C LEU A 53 7.03 12.99 -23.54
N ARG A 54 8.07 12.66 -24.31
CA ARG A 54 8.02 12.64 -25.78
C ARG A 54 7.01 11.61 -26.28
N GLN A 55 7.03 10.38 -25.75
CA GLN A 55 6.10 9.32 -26.13
C GLN A 55 4.66 9.71 -25.85
N LEU A 56 4.37 10.25 -24.65
CA LEU A 56 3.04 10.74 -24.31
C LEU A 56 2.60 11.92 -25.19
N SER A 57 3.53 12.75 -25.64
CA SER A 57 3.22 13.89 -26.53
C SER A 57 2.88 13.46 -27.96
N LEU A 58 3.37 12.30 -28.40
CA LEU A 58 3.07 11.73 -29.72
C LEU A 58 1.69 11.04 -29.74
N ASP A 59 1.19 10.65 -28.58
CA ASP A 59 -0.15 10.11 -28.43
C ASP A 59 -1.19 11.24 -28.45
N SER A 60 -1.94 11.33 -29.56
CA SER A 60 -2.98 12.35 -29.80
C SER A 60 -4.06 12.42 -28.71
N SER A 61 -4.20 11.39 -27.89
CA SER A 61 -5.15 11.36 -26.76
C SER A 61 -4.68 12.20 -25.56
N ASN A 62 -3.36 12.41 -25.42
CA ASN A 62 -2.72 13.06 -24.29
C ASN A 62 -2.23 14.46 -24.66
N LYS A 63 -3.15 15.43 -24.73
CA LYS A 63 -2.76 16.84 -24.86
C LYS A 63 -1.86 17.24 -23.68
N ILE A 64 -0.67 17.73 -23.99
CA ILE A 64 0.36 18.11 -23.00
C ILE A 64 -0.19 19.05 -21.92
N ASP A 65 -1.07 19.98 -22.26
CA ASP A 65 -1.65 20.92 -21.30
C ASP A 65 -2.48 20.20 -20.23
N ARG A 66 -3.30 19.23 -20.63
CA ARG A 66 -4.06 18.38 -19.69
C ARG A 66 -3.15 17.54 -18.82
N LEU A 67 -2.02 17.06 -19.36
CA LEU A 67 -1.03 16.34 -18.58
C LEU A 67 -0.46 17.23 -17.47
N ASN A 68 -0.12 18.48 -17.77
CA ASN A 68 0.38 19.45 -16.79
C ASN A 68 -0.67 19.79 -15.73
N GLU A 69 -1.91 20.07 -16.15
CA GLU A 69 -3.03 20.36 -15.23
C GLU A 69 -3.27 19.18 -14.28
N ASN A 70 -3.34 17.96 -14.82
CA ASN A 70 -3.50 16.76 -14.00
C ASN A 70 -2.30 16.56 -13.06
N ALA A 71 -1.08 16.81 -13.54
CA ALA A 71 0.12 16.67 -12.71
C ALA A 71 0.12 17.65 -11.53
N ALA A 72 -0.39 18.86 -11.70
CA ALA A 72 -0.50 19.85 -10.63
C ALA A 72 -1.47 19.42 -9.49
N THR A 73 -2.37 18.48 -9.76
CA THR A 73 -3.35 17.96 -8.77
C THR A 73 -2.85 16.72 -8.01
N ILE A 74 -1.68 16.18 -8.33
CA ILE A 74 -1.16 14.99 -7.65
C ILE A 74 -0.90 15.32 -6.17
N ASP A 75 -1.34 14.42 -5.29
CA ASP A 75 -1.09 14.56 -3.85
C ASP A 75 0.41 14.45 -3.54
N THR A 76 0.98 15.53 -3.00
CA THR A 76 2.40 15.62 -2.60
C THR A 76 2.58 15.56 -1.08
N ARG A 77 1.51 15.42 -0.29
CA ARG A 77 1.59 15.38 1.18
C ARG A 77 2.39 14.18 1.67
N ASN A 78 2.25 13.04 1.01
CA ASN A 78 2.88 11.78 1.39
C ASN A 78 4.03 11.38 0.44
N ILE A 79 5.03 12.25 0.34
CA ILE A 79 6.35 11.91 -0.21
C ILE A 79 7.23 11.51 0.97
N LEU A 80 7.57 10.23 1.04
CA LEU A 80 8.34 9.66 2.14
C LEU A 80 9.77 9.35 1.70
N SER A 81 10.75 9.70 2.52
CA SER A 81 12.15 9.30 2.34
C SER A 81 12.47 8.10 3.21
N LEU A 82 13.08 7.08 2.62
CA LEU A 82 13.49 5.87 3.33
C LEU A 82 14.96 5.87 3.77
N GLY A 83 15.78 6.76 3.20
CA GLY A 83 17.21 6.87 3.50
C GLY A 83 18.04 7.09 2.23
N VAL A 84 19.36 6.99 2.40
CA VAL A 84 20.33 7.11 1.30
C VAL A 84 20.61 5.73 0.70
N GLY A 85 20.58 5.65 -0.62
CA GLY A 85 21.12 4.55 -1.40
C GLY A 85 22.33 4.95 -2.25
N GLY A 86 22.97 3.94 -2.84
CA GLY A 86 24.13 4.11 -3.73
C GLY A 86 25.47 3.90 -3.04
N HIS A 87 26.51 4.66 -3.38
CA HIS A 87 27.83 4.57 -2.74
C HIS A 87 28.32 5.95 -2.29
N PRO A 88 28.85 6.12 -1.06
CA PRO A 88 29.26 7.44 -0.54
C PRO A 88 30.31 8.16 -1.40
N ASN A 89 31.21 7.41 -2.05
CA ASN A 89 32.25 7.96 -2.93
C ASN A 89 31.84 7.97 -4.42
N GLY A 90 30.56 7.82 -4.72
CA GLY A 90 30.05 7.69 -6.09
C GLY A 90 28.67 8.32 -6.25
N VAL A 91 27.81 7.63 -6.99
CA VAL A 91 26.42 8.05 -7.18
C VAL A 91 25.63 7.74 -5.91
N CYS A 92 24.98 8.76 -5.35
CA CYS A 92 24.13 8.61 -4.17
C CYS A 92 22.79 9.33 -4.38
N TRP A 93 21.75 8.79 -3.76
CA TRP A 93 20.40 9.33 -3.86
C TRP A 93 19.60 9.05 -2.59
N VAL A 94 18.57 9.85 -2.35
CA VAL A 94 17.53 9.54 -1.38
C VAL A 94 16.50 8.63 -2.04
N VAL A 95 16.18 7.49 -1.44
CA VAL A 95 15.09 6.62 -1.89
C VAL A 95 13.75 7.20 -1.44
N ILE A 96 12.83 7.37 -2.39
CA ILE A 96 11.53 8.02 -2.17
C ILE A 96 10.37 7.07 -2.45
N ILE A 97 9.44 6.98 -1.50
CA ILE A 97 8.11 6.38 -1.72
C ILE A 97 7.10 7.48 -1.98
N TRP A 98 6.52 7.47 -3.18
CA TRP A 98 5.47 8.40 -3.59
C TRP A 98 4.39 7.70 -4.42
N ASN A 99 3.43 7.09 -3.72
CA ASN A 99 2.39 6.28 -4.34
C ASN A 99 1.48 7.08 -5.27
N ALA A 100 1.15 8.33 -4.92
CA ALA A 100 0.35 9.20 -5.78
C ALA A 100 1.04 9.47 -7.13
N GLY A 101 2.37 9.65 -7.13
CA GLY A 101 3.15 9.75 -8.37
C GLY A 101 3.09 8.48 -9.21
N ASN A 102 3.16 7.30 -8.59
CA ASN A 102 3.04 6.02 -9.31
C ASN A 102 1.61 5.74 -9.81
N ILE A 103 0.57 6.13 -9.07
CA ILE A 103 -0.82 6.08 -9.55
C ILE A 103 -0.99 6.97 -10.77
N PHE A 104 -0.45 8.19 -10.74
CA PHE A 104 -0.45 9.08 -11.89
C PHE A 104 0.24 8.43 -13.10
N ARG A 105 1.43 7.85 -12.91
CA ARG A 105 2.15 7.15 -14.00
C ARG A 105 1.33 6.01 -14.59
N LYS A 106 0.74 5.14 -13.76
CA LYS A 106 -0.13 4.05 -14.23
C LYS A 106 -1.33 4.57 -15.03
N LYS A 107 -1.94 5.69 -14.64
CA LYS A 107 -3.07 6.32 -15.37
C LYS A 107 -2.73 6.64 -16.83
N TYR A 108 -1.46 6.90 -17.14
CA TYR A 108 -0.97 7.17 -18.50
C TYR A 108 -0.24 5.97 -19.13
N GLY A 109 -0.46 4.76 -18.60
CA GLY A 109 0.15 3.53 -19.14
C GLY A 109 1.66 3.42 -18.91
N LEU A 110 2.24 4.24 -18.05
CA LEU A 110 3.66 4.19 -17.72
C LEU A 110 3.92 3.18 -16.59
N PRO A 111 5.08 2.49 -16.60
CA PRO A 111 5.47 1.61 -15.52
C PRO A 111 5.68 2.39 -14.22
N CYS A 112 5.52 1.71 -13.08
CA CYS A 112 5.91 2.26 -11.79
C CYS A 112 7.41 2.60 -11.77
N LYS A 113 7.73 3.67 -11.06
CA LYS A 113 9.09 4.20 -10.96
C LYS A 113 9.57 4.13 -9.52
N GLN A 114 10.85 3.81 -9.39
CA GLN A 114 11.63 3.98 -8.17
C GLN A 114 12.00 5.46 -8.05
N PHE A 115 11.17 6.22 -7.34
CA PHE A 115 11.42 7.65 -7.15
C PHE A 115 12.64 7.85 -6.26
N HIS A 116 13.41 8.88 -6.59
CA HIS A 116 14.61 9.22 -5.85
C HIS A 116 14.90 10.71 -5.99
N ILE A 117 15.74 11.23 -5.10
CA ILE A 117 16.39 12.53 -5.21
C ILE A 117 17.88 12.28 -5.33
N THR A 118 18.48 12.62 -6.47
CA THR A 118 19.93 12.48 -6.66
C THR A 118 20.67 13.47 -5.76
N LEU A 119 21.65 12.97 -5.01
CA LEU A 119 22.51 13.77 -4.12
C LEU A 119 23.86 14.08 -4.77
N SER A 120 24.34 13.22 -5.68
CA SER A 120 25.58 13.40 -6.43
C SER A 120 25.42 14.26 -7.69
N ASP A 121 26.52 14.86 -8.16
CA ASP A 121 26.56 15.62 -9.42
C ASP A 121 26.37 14.76 -10.68
N HIS A 122 26.71 13.48 -10.58
CA HIS A 122 26.50 12.52 -11.64
C HIS A 122 25.35 11.59 -11.24
N ASP A 123 24.40 11.43 -12.15
CA ASP A 123 23.34 10.43 -12.02
C ASP A 123 23.64 9.27 -12.97
N ASP A 124 23.53 8.06 -12.45
CA ASP A 124 23.58 6.84 -13.25
C ASP A 124 22.18 6.20 -13.24
N HIS A 125 21.53 6.20 -14.41
CA HIS A 125 20.19 5.67 -14.58
C HIS A 125 20.14 4.13 -14.65
N THR A 126 21.30 3.46 -14.66
CA THR A 126 21.38 1.99 -14.71
C THR A 126 21.39 1.33 -13.32
N LEU A 127 21.65 2.11 -12.27
CA LEU A 127 21.67 1.63 -10.90
C LEU A 127 20.25 1.36 -10.39
N ASP A 128 20.11 0.32 -9.56
CA ASP A 128 18.87 0.08 -8.83
C ASP A 128 18.69 1.19 -7.79
N LYS A 129 17.56 1.91 -7.86
CA LYS A 129 17.23 3.01 -6.94
C LYS A 129 16.05 2.63 -6.03
N SER A 130 15.78 1.33 -5.93
CA SER A 130 14.76 0.77 -5.05
C SER A 130 15.17 0.83 -3.58
N LEU A 131 14.27 0.37 -2.71
CA LEU A 131 14.54 0.09 -1.31
C LEU A 131 15.73 -0.87 -1.07
N HIS A 132 16.08 -1.74 -2.02
CA HIS A 132 17.23 -2.65 -1.90
C HIS A 132 18.57 -1.93 -2.04
N SER A 133 18.56 -0.69 -2.53
CA SER A 133 19.78 0.12 -2.72
C SER A 133 20.21 0.90 -1.47
N LEU A 134 19.42 0.85 -0.39
CA LEU A 134 19.69 1.58 0.84
C LEU A 134 20.97 1.09 1.52
N HIS A 135 21.77 2.03 2.04
CA HIS A 135 22.98 1.70 2.82
C HIS A 135 22.67 0.93 4.09
N THR A 136 21.59 1.33 4.76
CA THR A 136 21.12 0.71 5.99
C THR A 136 19.85 -0.05 5.68
N THR A 137 19.84 -1.34 6.04
CA THR A 137 18.63 -2.15 5.94
C THR A 137 17.55 -1.55 6.86
N ILE A 138 16.37 -1.30 6.30
CA ILE A 138 15.22 -0.85 7.09
C ILE A 138 14.74 -2.02 7.93
N SER A 139 14.71 -1.83 9.24
CA SER A 139 14.12 -2.80 10.16
C SER A 139 12.61 -2.57 10.22
N ILE A 140 11.84 -3.53 9.72
CA ILE A 140 10.38 -3.42 9.52
C ILE A 140 9.64 -3.09 10.84
N ASP A 141 10.10 -3.66 11.95
CA ASP A 141 9.63 -3.46 13.32
C ASP A 141 9.78 -2.02 13.84
N THR A 142 10.66 -1.21 13.23
CA THR A 142 10.86 0.20 13.60
C THR A 142 9.97 1.17 12.84
N LEU A 143 9.34 0.71 11.75
CA LEU A 143 8.53 1.57 10.88
C LEU A 143 7.20 1.95 11.51
N ASP A 144 6.76 3.20 11.35
CA ASP A 144 5.42 3.61 11.79
C ASP A 144 4.31 3.09 10.85
N LEU A 145 3.06 3.20 11.32
CA LEU A 145 1.88 2.74 10.57
C LEU A 145 1.77 3.40 9.19
N ASN A 146 2.10 4.69 9.10
CA ASN A 146 1.99 5.44 7.85
C ASN A 146 3.02 4.95 6.81
N THR A 147 4.25 4.73 7.23
CA THR A 147 5.32 4.22 6.38
C THR A 147 5.01 2.81 5.90
N LEU A 148 4.52 1.94 6.79
CA LEU A 148 4.08 0.60 6.41
C LEU A 148 2.92 0.63 5.40
N ASP A 149 1.88 1.43 5.61
CA ASP A 149 0.77 1.59 4.65
C ASP A 149 1.30 2.00 3.26
N HIS A 150 2.21 2.96 3.24
CA HIS A 150 2.83 3.42 2.01
C HIS A 150 3.70 2.36 1.33
N LEU A 151 4.39 1.51 2.09
CA LEU A 151 5.15 0.37 1.57
C LEU A 151 4.26 -0.75 1.03
N VAL A 152 3.12 -1.03 1.67
CA VAL A 152 2.11 -1.97 1.13
C VAL A 152 1.63 -1.46 -0.23
N LEU A 153 1.22 -0.20 -0.30
CA LEU A 153 0.73 0.41 -1.54
C LEU A 153 1.80 0.44 -2.63
N TYR A 154 3.05 0.77 -2.29
CA TYR A 154 4.17 0.76 -3.23
C TYR A 154 4.42 -0.64 -3.80
N SER A 155 4.45 -1.65 -2.93
CA SER A 155 4.68 -3.04 -3.31
C SER A 155 3.54 -3.57 -4.18
N ASN A 156 2.29 -3.26 -3.83
CA ASN A 156 1.10 -3.59 -4.63
C ASN A 156 1.10 -2.92 -6.01
N LEU A 157 1.50 -1.65 -6.08
CA LEU A 157 1.66 -0.94 -7.36
C LEU A 157 2.78 -1.52 -8.21
N SER A 158 3.79 -2.12 -7.59
CA SER A 158 4.92 -2.74 -8.29
C SER A 158 4.73 -4.25 -8.51
N ASP A 159 3.51 -4.77 -8.30
CA ASP A 159 3.16 -6.19 -8.42
C ASP A 159 4.01 -7.13 -7.53
N GLN A 160 4.56 -6.61 -6.43
CA GLN A 160 5.32 -7.34 -5.41
C GLN A 160 4.38 -7.77 -4.25
N TYR A 161 3.45 -8.67 -4.56
CA TYR A 161 2.35 -9.00 -3.63
C TYR A 161 2.83 -9.71 -2.35
N ASP A 162 3.86 -10.55 -2.42
CA ASP A 162 4.44 -11.21 -1.23
C ASP A 162 5.03 -10.20 -0.25
N GLN A 163 5.74 -9.19 -0.78
CA GLN A 163 6.30 -8.12 0.03
C GLN A 163 5.20 -7.22 0.62
N ALA A 164 4.16 -6.94 -0.17
CA ALA A 164 2.97 -6.22 0.31
C ALA A 164 2.27 -6.98 1.45
N PHE A 165 2.20 -8.31 1.36
CA PHE A 165 1.62 -9.17 2.38
C PHE A 165 2.42 -9.11 3.69
N ILE A 166 3.75 -9.18 3.62
CA ILE A 166 4.63 -9.05 4.80
C ILE A 166 4.36 -7.74 5.53
N TYR A 167 4.32 -6.61 4.82
CA TYR A 167 4.05 -5.31 5.43
C TYR A 167 2.63 -5.20 6.00
N ALA A 168 1.61 -5.69 5.28
CA ALA A 168 0.22 -5.63 5.74
C ALA A 168 -0.03 -6.53 6.96
N ARG A 169 0.61 -7.71 7.01
CA ARG A 169 0.61 -8.59 8.19
C ARG A 169 1.24 -7.88 9.38
N GLU A 170 2.38 -7.25 9.19
CA GLU A 170 3.06 -6.49 10.25
C GLU A 170 2.18 -5.35 10.79
N MET A 171 1.49 -4.62 9.90
CA MET A 171 0.54 -3.59 10.30
C MET A 171 -0.57 -4.15 11.21
N CYS A 172 -1.08 -5.34 10.91
CA CYS A 172 -2.13 -5.99 11.72
C CYS A 172 -1.62 -6.47 13.08
N ILE A 173 -0.35 -6.91 13.15
CA ILE A 173 0.28 -7.35 14.41
C ILE A 173 0.52 -6.14 15.33
N ARG A 174 1.11 -5.07 14.80
CA ARG A 174 1.55 -3.91 15.59
C ARG A 174 0.47 -2.86 15.82
N PHE A 175 -0.49 -2.76 14.91
CA PHE A 175 -1.59 -1.80 14.95
C PHE A 175 -2.93 -2.51 14.76
N PRO A 176 -3.32 -3.42 15.67
CA PRO A 176 -4.51 -4.26 15.52
C PRO A 176 -5.83 -3.50 15.57
N ASP A 177 -5.81 -2.26 16.06
CA ASP A 177 -6.97 -1.37 16.14
C ASP A 177 -7.12 -0.45 14.93
N SER A 178 -6.18 -0.50 13.98
CA SER A 178 -6.30 0.27 12.74
C SER A 178 -7.09 -0.51 11.69
N GLU A 179 -8.23 0.04 11.29
CA GLU A 179 -9.04 -0.40 10.16
C GLU A 179 -8.23 -0.54 8.87
N LYS A 180 -7.28 0.39 8.67
CA LYS A 180 -6.41 0.45 7.50
C LYS A 180 -5.49 -0.76 7.42
N SER A 181 -4.95 -1.23 8.55
CA SER A 181 -4.13 -2.45 8.61
C SER A 181 -4.88 -3.64 8.03
N TRP A 182 -6.10 -3.87 8.52
CA TRP A 182 -6.95 -4.98 8.08
C TRP A 182 -7.39 -4.83 6.62
N LEU A 183 -7.69 -3.60 6.18
CA LEU A 183 -8.13 -3.34 4.81
C LEU A 183 -7.00 -3.64 3.82
N ARG A 184 -5.77 -3.26 4.17
CA ARG A 184 -4.58 -3.58 3.39
C ARG A 184 -4.32 -5.06 3.31
N LEU A 185 -4.42 -5.77 4.44
CA LEU A 185 -4.28 -7.22 4.46
C LEU A 185 -5.33 -7.88 3.55
N ALA A 186 -6.59 -7.45 3.64
CA ALA A 186 -7.69 -7.98 2.85
C ALA A 186 -7.48 -7.79 1.34
N ASP A 187 -7.09 -6.59 0.91
CA ASP A 187 -6.87 -6.28 -0.51
C ASP A 187 -5.72 -7.10 -1.12
N ILE A 188 -4.63 -7.32 -0.38
CA ILE A 188 -3.47 -8.10 -0.85
C ILE A 188 -3.78 -9.60 -0.87
N THR A 189 -4.36 -10.13 0.19
CA THR A 189 -4.66 -11.56 0.30
C THR A 189 -5.69 -12.01 -0.72
N ARG A 190 -6.67 -11.14 -1.06
CA ARG A 190 -7.60 -11.39 -2.16
C ARG A 190 -6.89 -11.48 -3.52
N ARG A 191 -5.83 -10.70 -3.74
CA ARG A 191 -5.03 -10.78 -4.98
C ARG A 191 -4.16 -12.04 -5.03
N ASN A 192 -3.71 -12.52 -3.88
CA ASN A 192 -2.97 -13.77 -3.72
C ASN A 192 -3.89 -15.01 -3.60
N GLU A 193 -5.18 -14.88 -3.92
CA GLU A 193 -6.17 -15.97 -3.90
C GLU A 193 -6.37 -16.62 -2.52
N GLN A 194 -5.96 -15.93 -1.45
CA GLN A 194 -6.22 -16.33 -0.07
C GLN A 194 -7.59 -15.79 0.38
N TYR A 195 -8.65 -16.29 -0.25
CA TYR A 195 -9.99 -15.72 -0.14
C TYR A 195 -10.58 -15.79 1.26
N LYS A 196 -10.26 -16.83 2.05
CA LYS A 196 -10.73 -16.92 3.45
C LYS A 196 -10.11 -15.82 4.30
N LEU A 197 -8.78 -15.66 4.20
CA LEU A 197 -8.08 -14.61 4.90
C LEU A 197 -8.59 -13.22 4.49
N ALA A 198 -8.80 -13.01 3.19
CA ALA A 198 -9.33 -11.77 2.66
C ALA A 198 -10.72 -11.45 3.24
N MET A 199 -11.63 -12.42 3.25
CA MET A 199 -12.98 -12.26 3.78
C MET A 199 -12.96 -11.87 5.26
N LEU A 200 -12.18 -12.59 6.07
CA LEU A 200 -12.06 -12.32 7.50
C LEU A 200 -11.42 -10.96 7.78
N ALA A 201 -10.42 -10.57 6.99
CA ALA A 201 -9.77 -9.27 7.11
C ALA A 201 -10.71 -8.11 6.72
N TYR A 202 -11.52 -8.23 5.66
CA TYR A 202 -12.56 -7.24 5.36
C TYR A 202 -13.60 -7.13 6.48
N ALA A 203 -14.03 -8.25 7.05
CA ALA A 203 -14.94 -8.27 8.19
C ALA A 203 -14.32 -7.57 9.41
N ARG A 204 -13.01 -7.76 9.63
CA ARG A 204 -12.27 -7.08 10.70
C ARG A 204 -12.11 -5.58 10.45
N THR A 205 -11.91 -5.13 9.22
CA THR A 205 -11.98 -3.70 8.86
C THR A 205 -13.32 -3.11 9.25
N MET A 206 -14.42 -3.79 8.90
CA MET A 206 -15.77 -3.32 9.20
C MET A 206 -16.05 -3.23 10.70
N HIS A 207 -15.45 -4.11 11.50
CA HIS A 207 -15.56 -4.06 12.96
C HIS A 207 -14.93 -2.80 13.58
N HIS A 208 -13.93 -2.22 12.90
CA HIS A 208 -13.15 -1.08 13.40
C HIS A 208 -13.61 0.27 12.85
N ILE A 209 -14.59 0.30 11.95
CA ILE A 209 -15.11 1.55 11.38
C ILE A 209 -16.54 1.78 11.83
N ASP A 210 -16.86 3.05 12.10
CA ASP A 210 -18.25 3.46 12.25
C ASP A 210 -18.93 3.48 10.87
N GLU A 211 -20.03 2.72 10.75
CA GLU A 211 -20.81 2.59 9.53
C GLU A 211 -21.36 3.93 9.02
N GLN A 212 -21.72 4.86 9.92
CA GLN A 212 -22.27 6.16 9.56
C GLN A 212 -21.20 7.10 8.99
N GLU A 213 -19.99 7.03 9.51
CA GLU A 213 -18.88 7.88 9.06
C GLU A 213 -18.17 7.33 7.81
N ASN A 214 -18.17 6.01 7.64
CA ASN A 214 -17.35 5.32 6.64
C ASN A 214 -18.17 4.43 5.68
N GLU A 215 -19.39 4.86 5.32
CA GLU A 215 -20.32 4.09 4.47
C GLU A 215 -19.66 3.52 3.20
N LYS A 216 -18.80 4.30 2.52
CA LYS A 216 -18.11 3.87 1.30
C LYS A 216 -17.14 2.71 1.54
N ILE A 217 -16.41 2.74 2.65
CA ILE A 217 -15.48 1.65 3.00
C ILE A 217 -16.29 0.43 3.42
N HIS A 218 -17.40 0.64 4.13
CA HIS A 218 -18.31 -0.43 4.53
C HIS A 218 -18.91 -1.13 3.30
N ASP A 219 -19.48 -0.38 2.35
CA ASP A 219 -20.00 -0.90 1.06
C ASP A 219 -18.91 -1.62 0.24
N TYR A 220 -17.69 -1.06 0.21
CA TYR A 220 -16.55 -1.72 -0.42
C TYR A 220 -16.26 -3.08 0.20
N CYS A 221 -16.12 -3.14 1.53
CA CYS A 221 -15.83 -4.38 2.26
C CYS A 221 -16.96 -5.41 2.06
N TYR A 222 -18.22 -4.98 2.11
CA TYR A 222 -19.38 -5.82 1.84
C TYR A 222 -19.30 -6.50 0.47
N LYS A 223 -19.10 -5.69 -0.59
CA LYS A 223 -18.99 -6.22 -1.96
C LYS A 223 -17.84 -7.21 -2.11
N LYS A 224 -16.73 -6.98 -1.40
CA LYS A 224 -15.58 -7.89 -1.44
C LYS A 224 -15.82 -9.18 -0.66
N ILE A 225 -16.44 -9.12 0.52
CA ILE A 225 -16.84 -10.31 1.27
C ILE A 225 -17.80 -11.16 0.45
N LEU A 226 -18.83 -10.56 -0.12
CA LEU A 226 -19.80 -11.25 -0.97
C LEU A 226 -19.12 -11.90 -2.19
N ASN A 227 -18.17 -11.22 -2.82
CA ASN A 227 -17.41 -11.78 -3.92
C ASN A 227 -16.52 -12.96 -3.50
N CYS A 228 -15.91 -12.92 -2.31
CA CYS A 228 -15.13 -14.05 -1.79
C CYS A 228 -16.03 -15.24 -1.54
N ALA A 229 -17.12 -15.02 -0.80
CA ALA A 229 -17.96 -16.09 -0.30
C ALA A 229 -18.95 -16.66 -1.34
N SER A 230 -19.31 -15.88 -2.37
CA SER A 230 -20.14 -16.39 -3.46
C SER A 230 -19.38 -17.25 -4.45
N MET A 231 -18.04 -17.21 -4.48
CA MET A 231 -17.24 -17.84 -5.54
C MET A 231 -16.16 -18.80 -5.03
N TYR A 232 -15.61 -18.59 -3.83
CA TYR A 232 -14.33 -19.21 -3.47
C TYR A 232 -14.25 -19.84 -2.08
N THR A 233 -15.07 -19.41 -1.12
CA THR A 233 -14.89 -19.80 0.29
C THR A 233 -16.22 -19.80 1.05
N GLU A 234 -16.29 -20.56 2.15
CA GLU A 234 -17.44 -20.51 3.05
C GLU A 234 -17.50 -19.22 3.89
N TRP A 235 -18.63 -18.98 4.54
CA TRP A 235 -18.91 -17.77 5.31
C TRP A 235 -18.28 -17.77 6.71
N GLU A 236 -17.98 -16.57 7.21
CA GLU A 236 -17.51 -16.33 8.57
C GLU A 236 -16.34 -17.27 8.94
N CYS A 237 -16.42 -17.90 10.11
CA CYS A 237 -15.43 -18.82 10.65
C CYS A 237 -15.78 -20.28 10.34
N LEU A 238 -16.55 -20.53 9.27
CA LEU A 238 -16.74 -21.86 8.73
C LEU A 238 -15.60 -22.13 7.74
N PHE A 239 -14.84 -23.19 7.95
CA PHE A 239 -13.64 -23.51 7.18
C PHE A 239 -13.77 -24.85 6.47
N GLY A 240 -13.33 -24.89 5.22
CA GLY A 240 -12.94 -26.12 4.52
C GLY A 240 -11.52 -26.56 4.89
N GLU A 241 -11.14 -27.76 4.43
CA GLU A 241 -9.94 -28.48 4.89
C GLU A 241 -8.61 -27.72 4.75
N ASN A 242 -8.48 -26.80 3.78
CA ASN A 242 -7.24 -26.06 3.51
C ASN A 242 -7.33 -24.55 3.77
N GLU A 243 -8.49 -24.06 4.21
CA GLU A 243 -8.71 -22.63 4.37
C GLU A 243 -8.02 -22.09 5.64
N LEU A 244 -7.81 -22.96 6.63
CA LEU A 244 -7.18 -22.57 7.90
C LEU A 244 -5.69 -22.28 7.73
N ASP A 245 -5.03 -22.92 6.77
CA ASP A 245 -3.62 -22.71 6.44
C ASP A 245 -3.37 -21.29 5.88
N GLN A 246 -4.43 -20.63 5.39
CA GLN A 246 -4.35 -19.24 4.96
C GLN A 246 -4.25 -18.26 6.15
N ILE A 247 -4.58 -18.68 7.38
CA ILE A 247 -4.70 -17.77 8.52
C ILE A 247 -3.38 -17.74 9.32
N PRO A 248 -2.65 -16.60 9.33
CA PRO A 248 -1.42 -16.48 10.11
C PRO A 248 -1.70 -16.67 11.61
N GLU A 249 -0.85 -17.43 12.28
CA GLU A 249 -1.03 -17.80 13.69
C GLU A 249 -1.21 -16.56 14.59
N GLU A 250 -0.42 -15.52 14.35
CA GLU A 250 -0.43 -14.29 15.16
C GLU A 250 -1.72 -13.48 14.99
N LEU A 251 -2.47 -13.71 13.91
CA LEU A 251 -3.69 -12.98 13.58
C LEU A 251 -4.97 -13.76 13.90
N LYS A 252 -4.87 -15.07 14.23
CA LYS A 252 -6.03 -15.96 14.46
C LYS A 252 -7.00 -15.39 15.49
N MET A 253 -6.49 -14.88 16.61
CA MET A 253 -7.33 -14.35 17.69
C MET A 253 -8.22 -13.18 17.23
N SER A 254 -7.67 -12.30 16.39
CA SER A 254 -8.39 -11.15 15.85
C SER A 254 -9.34 -11.55 14.72
N LEU A 255 -8.89 -12.39 13.79
CA LEU A 255 -9.62 -12.75 12.58
C LEU A 255 -10.78 -13.73 12.82
N LEU A 256 -10.63 -14.63 13.79
CA LEU A 256 -11.65 -15.63 14.10
C LEU A 256 -12.65 -15.13 15.15
N THR A 257 -12.66 -13.82 15.41
CA THR A 257 -13.71 -13.21 16.24
C THR A 257 -15.05 -13.29 15.50
N PRO A 258 -16.12 -13.80 16.14
CA PRO A 258 -17.43 -13.89 15.51
C PRO A 258 -17.91 -12.52 15.01
N TRP A 259 -18.58 -12.52 13.86
CA TRP A 259 -19.12 -11.29 13.28
C TRP A 259 -20.21 -10.71 14.17
N THR A 260 -20.33 -9.38 14.15
CA THR A 260 -21.38 -8.70 14.92
C THR A 260 -22.76 -9.06 14.38
N GLN A 261 -23.78 -8.97 15.23
CA GLN A 261 -25.16 -9.27 14.83
C GLN A 261 -25.61 -8.38 13.66
N THR A 262 -25.22 -7.11 13.66
CA THR A 262 -25.51 -6.15 12.58
C THR A 262 -24.94 -6.62 11.24
N MET A 263 -23.67 -7.04 11.21
CA MET A 263 -23.03 -7.56 10.00
C MET A 263 -23.75 -8.81 9.49
N ARG A 264 -24.02 -9.78 10.38
CA ARG A 264 -24.74 -11.01 10.01
C ARG A 264 -26.12 -10.71 9.43
N GLN A 265 -26.90 -9.84 10.07
CA GLN A 265 -28.23 -9.47 9.58
C GLN A 265 -28.17 -8.85 8.18
N ARG A 266 -27.16 -8.00 7.91
CA ARG A 266 -26.98 -7.37 6.60
C ARG A 266 -26.65 -8.41 5.51
N PHE A 267 -25.85 -9.42 5.82
CA PHE A 267 -25.58 -10.52 4.87
C PHE A 267 -26.78 -11.43 4.63
N VAL A 268 -27.57 -11.75 5.67
CA VAL A 268 -28.83 -12.51 5.49
C VAL A 268 -29.79 -11.81 4.54
N ASN A 269 -29.90 -10.48 4.63
CA ASN A 269 -30.78 -9.70 3.76
C ASN A 269 -30.33 -9.77 2.28
N ILE A 270 -29.03 -9.75 1.99
CA ILE A 270 -28.50 -9.85 0.61
C ILE A 270 -28.83 -11.22 0.00
N TYR A 271 -28.75 -12.28 0.80
CA TYR A 271 -29.07 -13.63 0.36
C TYR A 271 -30.55 -13.88 0.07
N SER A 272 -31.41 -12.97 0.49
CA SER A 272 -32.82 -13.01 0.08
C SER A 272 -32.96 -12.71 -1.41
N ASP A 273 -31.99 -11.97 -1.99
CA ASP A 273 -32.02 -11.48 -3.37
C ASP A 273 -31.00 -12.17 -4.30
N GLU A 274 -29.87 -12.67 -3.78
CA GLU A 274 -28.82 -13.35 -4.54
C GLU A 274 -28.50 -14.73 -3.96
N GLN A 275 -28.69 -15.82 -4.73
CA GLN A 275 -28.28 -17.16 -4.27
C GLN A 275 -26.75 -17.34 -4.36
N PRO A 276 -26.11 -17.97 -3.37
CA PRO A 276 -24.68 -18.26 -3.43
C PRO A 276 -24.39 -19.21 -4.59
N GLN A 277 -23.39 -18.85 -5.42
CA GLN A 277 -22.95 -19.70 -6.53
C GLN A 277 -21.93 -20.76 -6.08
N TYR A 278 -21.21 -20.49 -5.00
CA TYR A 278 -20.37 -21.46 -4.32
C TYR A 278 -21.25 -22.58 -3.76
N GLN A 279 -21.16 -23.74 -4.38
CA GLN A 279 -21.87 -24.95 -3.99
C GLN A 279 -20.83 -25.99 -3.61
N GLN A 280 -20.68 -26.22 -2.30
CA GLN A 280 -19.85 -27.31 -1.84
C GLN A 280 -20.45 -28.66 -2.18
N LEU A 281 -19.59 -29.60 -2.54
CA LEU A 281 -19.99 -30.98 -2.73
C LEU A 281 -20.37 -31.56 -1.36
N SER A 282 -21.44 -32.37 -1.31
CA SER A 282 -22.01 -32.99 -0.09
C SER A 282 -21.04 -33.80 0.80
N ARG A 283 -19.75 -33.90 0.45
CA ARG A 283 -18.72 -34.68 1.14
C ARG A 283 -17.55 -33.84 1.65
N GLU A 284 -17.57 -32.52 1.45
CA GLU A 284 -16.54 -31.64 1.99
C GLU A 284 -16.79 -31.41 3.49
N HIS A 285 -15.77 -31.68 4.31
CA HIS A 285 -15.86 -31.48 5.75
C HIS A 285 -15.71 -30.00 6.09
N LEU A 286 -16.74 -29.46 6.74
CA LEU A 286 -16.72 -28.12 7.31
C LEU A 286 -16.51 -28.17 8.80
N PHE A 287 -15.76 -27.20 9.31
CA PHE A 287 -15.55 -27.06 10.74
C PHE A 287 -15.45 -25.60 11.15
N VAL A 288 -15.70 -25.33 12.43
CA VAL A 288 -15.45 -24.04 13.06
C VAL A 288 -14.22 -24.20 13.95
N PRO A 289 -13.13 -23.45 13.73
CA PRO A 289 -11.93 -23.54 14.56
C PRO A 289 -12.24 -23.22 16.03
N PHE A 290 -11.75 -24.05 16.93
CA PHE A 290 -11.83 -23.77 18.36
C PHE A 290 -10.80 -22.69 18.74
N ILE A 291 -11.27 -21.62 19.37
CA ILE A 291 -10.42 -20.58 19.95
C ILE A 291 -10.52 -20.70 21.47
N ASP A 292 -9.40 -20.93 22.16
CA ASP A 292 -9.41 -20.98 23.63
C ASP A 292 -9.80 -19.60 24.19
N PRO A 293 -10.93 -19.47 24.91
CA PRO A 293 -11.38 -18.19 25.46
C PRO A 293 -10.34 -17.55 26.40
N ARG A 294 -9.46 -18.34 27.01
CA ARG A 294 -8.41 -17.84 27.92
C ARG A 294 -7.32 -17.05 27.19
N GLN A 295 -7.12 -17.29 25.89
CA GLN A 295 -6.16 -16.55 25.08
C GLN A 295 -6.66 -15.14 24.72
N ARG A 296 -7.96 -14.84 24.88
CA ARG A 296 -8.51 -13.49 24.62
C ARG A 296 -8.08 -12.43 25.64
N ASN A 297 -7.77 -12.84 26.87
CA ASN A 297 -7.49 -11.92 27.98
C ASN A 297 -5.99 -11.66 28.23
N GLY A 298 -5.11 -12.35 27.50
CA GLY A 298 -3.65 -12.23 27.69
C GLY A 298 -3.01 -10.95 27.13
N ASN A 299 -3.70 -10.23 26.23
CA ASN A 299 -3.17 -9.03 25.56
C ASN A 299 -3.70 -7.70 26.13
N LEU A 300 -4.47 -7.73 27.22
CA LEU A 300 -4.95 -6.53 27.92
C LEU A 300 -4.09 -6.15 29.14
N GLY A 301 -2.91 -6.74 29.28
CA GLY A 301 -1.97 -6.45 30.35
C GLY A 301 -0.53 -6.52 29.87
N ASN A 302 -0.03 -5.41 29.32
CA ASN A 302 1.34 -4.91 29.44
C ASN A 302 1.42 -3.51 28.82
#